data_AF-A0A341EF41-F1
#
_entry.id   AF-A0A341EF41-F1
#
_cell.length_a   1.000
_cell.length_b   1.000
_cell.length_c   1.000
_cell.angle_alpha   90.00
_cell.angle_beta   90.00
_cell.angle_gamma   90.00
#
_symmetry.space_group_name_H-M   'P 1'
#
loop_
_entity.id
_entity.type
_entity.pdbx_description
1 polymer ?
#
loop_
_entity_poly.entity_id
_entity_poly.type
_entity_poly.pdbx_seq_one_letter_code
_entity_poly.pdbx_strand_id
1 'polypeptide(L)' 'MERFFAEITSRRIRRGSYSSVNDLEAAIYDYLAHHNEKPKPFKWTKTAEDILTRERRALDKLDETRGNR' A
#
# COMPACT_ATOMS: atom_id res chain seq x y z
N MET A 1 4.34 0.40 -2.19
CA MET A 1 2.91 0.05 -2.26
C MET A 1 2.26 0.55 -3.56
N GLU A 2 2.52 1.79 -3.97
CA GLU A 2 1.92 2.40 -5.18
C GLU A 2 2.04 1.55 -6.47
N ARG A 3 3.15 0.81 -6.62
CA ARG A 3 3.36 -0.06 -7.79
C ARG A 3 2.38 -1.24 -7.88
N PHE A 4 1.90 -1.76 -6.75
CA PHE A 4 0.93 -2.86 -6.74
C PHE A 4 -0.43 -2.38 -7.26
N PHE A 5 -0.92 -1.25 -6.73
CA PHE A 5 -2.19 -0.66 -7.17
C PHE A 5 -2.17 -0.22 -8.64
N ALA A 6 -1.05 0.34 -9.09
CA ALA A 6 -0.87 0.67 -10.51
C ALA A 6 -0.91 -0.59 -11.40
N GLU A 7 -0.33 -1.69 -10.95
CA GLU A 7 -0.27 -2.95 -11.70
C GLU A 7 -1.65 -3.59 -11.87
N ILE A 8 -2.40 -3.80 -10.78
CA ILE A 8 -3.76 -4.39 -10.86
C ILE A 8 -4.70 -3.48 -11.67
N THR A 9 -4.56 -2.15 -11.53
CA THR A 9 -5.36 -1.19 -12.30
C THR A 9 -5.11 -1.33 -13.80
N SER A 10 -3.83 -1.42 -14.21
CA SER A 10 -3.44 -1.52 -15.61
C SER A 10 -3.77 -2.89 -16.23
N ARG A 11 -3.48 -3.98 -15.49
CA ARG A 11 -3.56 -5.35 -16.02
C ARG A 11 -4.95 -5.95 -15.95
N ARG A 12 -5.71 -5.66 -14.89
CA ARG A 12 -7.02 -6.28 -14.62
C ARG A 12 -8.15 -5.28 -14.78
N ILE A 13 -8.12 -4.16 -14.06
CA ILE A 13 -9.28 -3.26 -13.94
C ILE A 13 -9.57 -2.51 -15.26
N ARG A 14 -8.59 -1.83 -15.87
CA ARG A 14 -8.81 -1.04 -17.09
C ARG A 14 -8.95 -1.86 -18.38
N ARG A 15 -8.48 -3.11 -18.38
CA ARG A 15 -8.53 -4.02 -19.53
C ARG A 15 -9.74 -4.96 -19.51
N GLY A 16 -10.41 -5.11 -18.37
CA GLY A 16 -11.62 -5.90 -18.24
C GLY A 16 -12.88 -5.11 -18.62
N SER A 17 -13.91 -5.82 -19.06
CA SER A 17 -15.28 -5.33 -19.11
C SER A 17 -16.09 -6.14 -18.13
N TYR A 18 -16.81 -5.47 -17.24
CA TYR A 18 -17.52 -6.10 -16.14
C TYR A 18 -19.00 -5.77 -16.24
N SER A 19 -19.86 -6.77 -16.14
CA SER A 19 -21.31 -6.59 -16.24
C SER A 19 -21.93 -6.10 -14.92
N SER A 20 -21.18 -6.10 -13.82
CA SER A 20 -21.63 -5.70 -12.49
C SER A 20 -20.45 -5.43 -11.56
N VAL A 21 -20.72 -4.76 -10.42
CA VAL A 21 -19.70 -4.54 -9.38
C VAL A 21 -19.20 -5.86 -8.79
N ASN A 22 -20.10 -6.81 -8.51
CA ASN A 22 -19.71 -8.14 -8.03
C ASN A 22 -18.72 -8.86 -8.97
N ASP A 23 -18.88 -8.66 -10.28
CA ASP A 23 -17.99 -9.26 -11.30
C ASP A 23 -16.59 -8.61 -11.28
N LEU A 24 -16.53 -7.29 -11.11
CA LEU A 24 -15.26 -6.58 -10.86
C LEU A 24 -14.60 -7.04 -9.55
N GLU A 25 -15.36 -7.18 -8.47
CA GLU A 25 -14.84 -7.64 -7.18
C GLU A 25 -14.27 -9.05 -7.30
N ALA A 26 -15.00 -9.98 -7.93
CA ALA A 26 -14.52 -11.34 -8.18
C ALA A 26 -13.20 -11.35 -8.98
N ALA A 27 -13.10 -10.52 -10.02
CA ALA A 27 -11.89 -10.39 -10.81
C ALA A 27 -10.69 -9.80 -10.03
N ILE A 28 -10.94 -8.94 -9.05
CA ILE A 28 -9.92 -8.41 -8.13
C ILE A 28 -9.47 -9.50 -7.16
N TYR A 29 -10.39 -10.24 -6.54
CA TYR A 29 -10.04 -11.33 -5.61
C TYR A 29 -9.26 -12.44 -6.29
N ASP A 30 -9.66 -12.83 -7.50
CA ASP A 30 -8.94 -13.76 -8.36
C ASP A 30 -7.51 -13.30 -8.65
N TYR A 31 -7.35 -12.03 -9.04
CA TYR A 31 -6.02 -11.44 -9.24
C TYR A 31 -5.18 -11.47 -7.96
N LEU A 32 -5.77 -11.15 -6.81
CA LEU A 32 -5.10 -11.18 -5.52
C LEU A 32 -4.64 -12.59 -5.15
N ALA A 33 -5.49 -13.61 -5.35
CA ALA A 33 -5.15 -15.00 -5.06
C ALA A 33 -3.94 -15.45 -5.88
N HIS A 34 -3.96 -15.19 -7.19
CA HIS A 34 -2.83 -15.50 -8.07
C HIS A 34 -1.57 -14.71 -7.74
N HIS A 35 -1.69 -13.41 -7.46
CA HIS A 35 -0.55 -12.57 -7.13
C HIS A 35 0.10 -12.96 -5.79
N ASN A 36 -0.72 -13.41 -4.83
CA ASN A 36 -0.26 -13.80 -3.50
C ASN A 36 0.15 -15.28 -3.38
N GLU A 37 0.02 -16.09 -4.43
CA GLU A 37 0.41 -17.52 -4.41
C GLU A 37 1.91 -17.70 -4.11
N LYS A 38 2.75 -16.77 -4.57
CA LYS A 38 4.18 -16.70 -4.22
C LYS A 38 4.51 -15.29 -3.76
N PRO A 39 4.12 -14.92 -2.53
CA PRO A 39 4.24 -13.56 -2.09
C PRO A 39 5.72 -13.23 -1.95
N LYS A 40 6.17 -12.14 -2.58
CA LYS A 40 7.48 -11.58 -2.27
C LYS A 40 7.34 -10.79 -0.98
N PRO A 41 7.89 -11.27 0.16
CA PRO A 41 7.71 -10.57 1.42
C PRO A 41 8.30 -9.18 1.31
N PHE A 42 7.54 -8.19 1.79
CA PHE A 42 8.06 -6.84 1.92
C PHE A 42 9.17 -6.86 2.96
N LYS A 43 10.42 -6.70 2.50
CA LYS A 43 11.56 -6.61 3.40
C LYS A 43 11.58 -5.20 3.96
N TRP A 44 11.26 -5.08 5.25
CA TRP A 44 11.49 -3.87 6.00
C TRP A 44 13.01 -3.59 5.99
N THR A 45 13.41 -2.55 5.27
CA THR A 45 14.81 -2.14 5.14
C THR A 45 15.29 -1.35 6.34
N LYS A 46 14.35 -0.79 7.11
CA LYS A 46 14.60 -0.06 8.33
C LYS A 46 14.33 -0.94 9.53
N THR A 47 15.20 -0.85 10.52
CA THR A 47 14.98 -1.50 11.82
C THR A 47 13.81 -0.82 12.53
N ALA A 48 13.19 -1.52 13.47
CA ALA A 48 12.17 -0.93 14.33
C ALA A 48 12.68 0.34 15.03
N GLU A 49 13.95 0.33 15.45
CA GLU A 49 14.61 1.50 16.06
C GLU A 49 14.71 2.71 15.13
N ASP A 50 15.07 2.52 13.85
CA ASP A 50 15.11 3.61 12.85
C ASP A 50 13.73 4.22 12.64
N ILE A 51 12.69 3.38 12.61
CA ILE A 51 11.30 3.82 12.46
C ILE A 51 10.86 4.65 13.68
N LEU A 52 11.07 4.13 14.89
CA LEU A 52 10.68 4.80 16.13
C LEU A 52 11.45 6.11 16.34
N THR A 53 12.74 6.13 16.00
CA THR A 53 13.56 7.34 16.07
C THR A 53 13.03 8.41 15.11
N ARG A 54 12.65 8.01 13.89
CA ARG A 54 12.10 8.94 12.90
C ARG A 54 10.73 9.47 13.31
N GLU A 55 9.88 8.62 13.86
CA GLU A 55 8.59 9.02 14.42
C GLU A 55 8.78 10.05 15.54
N ARG A 56 9.69 9.78 16.49
CA ARG A 56 9.96 10.69 17.60
C ARG A 56 10.42 12.07 17.11
N ARG A 57 11.37 12.11 16.16
CA ARG A 57 11.82 13.38 15.55
C ARG A 57 10.68 14.15 14.89
N ALA A 58 9.76 13.46 14.22
CA ALA A 58 8.61 14.10 13.59
C ALA A 58 7.65 14.71 14.64
N LEU A 59 7.42 14.01 15.75
CA LEU A 59 6.61 14.50 16.86
C LEU A 59 7.24 15.71 17.55
N ASP A 60 8.55 15.66 17.85
CA ASP A 60 9.29 16.80 18.42
C ASP A 60 9.21 18.03 17.50
N LYS A 61 9.35 17.86 16.18
CA LYS A 61 9.22 18.98 15.23
C LYS A 61 7.81 19.57 15.18
N LEU A 62 6.80 18.72 15.31
CA LEU A 62 5.41 19.13 15.35
C LEU A 62 5.10 19.91 16.64
N ASP A 63 5.67 19.50 17.76
CA ASP A 63 5.55 20.20 19.05
C ASP A 63 6.20 21.59 18.99
N GLU A 64 7.43 21.68 18.47
CA GLU A 64 8.13 22.97 18.24
C GLU A 64 7.28 23.92 17.39
N THR A 65 6.64 23.40 16.33
CA THR A 65 5.79 24.20 15.44
C THR A 65 4.52 24.69 16.15
N ARG A 66 3.99 23.91 17.09
CA ARG A 66 2.80 24.26 17.88
C ARG A 66 3.12 25.24 19.01
N GLY A 67 4.28 25.12 19.64
CA GLY A 67 4.75 26.02 20.69
C GLY A 67 5.27 27.37 20.16
N ASN A 68 5.62 27.44 18.88
CA ASN A 68 6.06 28.67 18.21
C ASN A 68 4.89 29.49 17.59
N ARG A 69 3.65 29.18 17.97
CA ARG A 69 2.43 29.87 17.55
C ARG A 69 1.70 30.44 18.77
#